data_AF-A0A840PM42-F1
#
_entry.id   AF-A0A840PM42-F1
#
_cell.length_a   1.000
_cell.length_b   1.000
_cell.length_c   1.000
_cell.angle_alpha   90.00
_cell.angle_beta   90.00
_cell.angle_gamma   90.00
#
_symmetry.space_group_name_H-M   'P 1'
#
loop_
_entity.id
_entity.type
_entity.pdbx_description
1 polymer ?
#
loop_
_entity_poly.entity_id
_entity_poly.type
_entity_poly.pdbx_seq_one_letter_code
_entity_poly.pdbx_strand_id
1 'polypeptide(L)' 'MTISETDRRAAITFGRLAGERGMPVTACPYPAQGDDRQRALRLLWMRSYVRHSSGE' A
#
# COMPACT_ATOMS: atom_id res chain seq x y z
N MET A 1 -9.37 16.53 0.19
CA MET A 1 -9.65 15.52 1.24
C MET A 1 -8.34 15.12 1.90
N THR A 2 -8.26 15.18 3.23
CA THR A 2 -7.04 14.83 3.97
C THR A 2 -7.11 13.36 4.40
N ILE A 3 -6.11 12.57 4.07
CA ILE A 3 -5.99 11.17 4.51
C ILE A 3 -5.69 11.17 6.01
N SER A 4 -6.37 10.34 6.79
CA SER A 4 -6.06 10.20 8.22
C SER A 4 -4.64 9.66 8.40
N GLU A 5 -3.95 10.12 9.44
CA GLU A 5 -2.63 9.58 9.78
C GLU A 5 -2.68 8.08 10.08
N THR A 6 -3.79 7.61 10.64
CA THR A 6 -4.03 6.17 10.88
C THR A 6 -4.07 5.40 9.57
N ASP A 7 -4.81 5.87 8.56
CA ASP A 7 -4.87 5.20 7.25
C ASP A 7 -3.52 5.21 6.55
N ARG A 8 -2.80 6.35 6.64
CA ARG A 8 -1.47 6.49 6.08
C ARG A 8 -0.51 5.47 6.70
N ARG A 9 -0.49 5.35 8.02
CA ARG A 9 0.33 4.37 8.75
C ARG A 9 -0.07 2.94 8.37
N ALA A 10 -1.37 2.64 8.30
CA ALA A 10 -1.87 1.33 7.91
C ALA A 10 -1.42 0.95 6.48
N ALA A 11 -1.59 1.83 5.49
CA ALA A 11 -1.17 1.59 4.11
C ALA A 11 0.33 1.28 4.01
N ILE A 12 1.16 2.03 4.73
CA ILE A 12 2.62 1.82 4.75
C ILE A 12 2.96 0.47 5.40
N THR A 13 2.41 0.16 6.56
CA THR A 13 2.69 -1.07 7.32
C THR A 13 2.26 -2.31 6.54
N PHE A 14 1.04 -2.31 5.98
CA PHE A 14 0.56 -3.45 5.20
C PHE A 14 1.31 -3.61 3.87
N GLY A 15 1.71 -2.50 3.22
CA GLY A 15 2.52 -2.56 2.01
C GLY A 15 3.88 -3.20 2.27
N ARG A 16 4.55 -2.78 3.35
CA ARG A 16 5.82 -3.38 3.79
C ARG A 16 5.66 -4.88 4.07
N LEU A 17 4.67 -5.25 4.89
CA LEU A 17 4.43 -6.64 5.28
C LEU A 17 4.17 -7.54 4.07
N ALA A 18 3.40 -7.05 3.09
CA ALA A 18 3.12 -7.77 1.86
C ALA A 18 4.39 -7.98 1.01
N GLY A 19 5.26 -6.97 0.93
CA GLY A 19 6.55 -7.07 0.24
C GLY A 19 7.48 -8.07 0.91
N GLU A 20 7.67 -7.96 2.23
CA GLU A 20 8.51 -8.89 3.02
C GLU A 20 8.04 -10.34 2.95
N ARG A 21 6.73 -10.57 2.75
CA ARG A 21 6.14 -11.91 2.64
C ARG A 21 6.05 -12.46 1.22
N GLY A 22 6.53 -11.72 0.22
CA GLY A 22 6.40 -12.14 -1.18
C GLY A 22 4.94 -12.28 -1.63
N MET A 23 4.02 -11.53 -1.02
CA MET A 23 2.61 -11.57 -1.42
C MET A 23 2.45 -10.98 -2.83
N PRO A 24 1.47 -11.43 -3.63
CA PRO A 24 1.21 -10.82 -4.92
C PRO A 24 0.72 -9.38 -4.78
N VAL A 25 1.03 -8.53 -5.76
CA VAL A 25 0.58 -7.12 -5.80
C VAL A 25 -0.96 -6.98 -5.75
N THR A 26 -1.69 -8.02 -6.15
CA THR A 26 -3.15 -8.11 -6.07
C THR A 26 -3.68 -8.15 -4.63
N ALA A 27 -2.81 -8.37 -3.63
CA ALA A 27 -3.14 -8.26 -2.21
C ALA A 27 -3.36 -6.81 -1.73
N CYS A 28 -3.11 -5.81 -2.59
CA CYS A 28 -3.39 -4.41 -2.28
C CYS A 28 -4.90 -4.21 -2.05
N PRO A 29 -5.34 -3.76 -0.85
CA PRO A 29 -6.76 -3.60 -0.53
C PRO A 29 -7.38 -2.36 -1.18
N TYR A 30 -6.58 -1.49 -1.78
CA TYR A 30 -7.03 -0.21 -2.33
C TYR A 30 -7.30 -0.33 -3.84
N PRO A 31 -8.57 -0.20 -4.29
CA PRO A 31 -8.93 -0.36 -5.69
C PRO A 31 -8.37 0.76 -6.56
N ALA A 32 -8.04 0.44 -7.82
CA ALA A 32 -7.52 1.44 -8.78
C ALA A 32 -8.59 2.47 -9.18
N GLN A 33 -9.86 2.04 -9.23
CA GLN A 33 -11.00 2.90 -9.55
C GLN A 33 -11.62 3.55 -8.30
N GLY A 34 -10.93 3.53 -7.17
CA GLY A 34 -11.38 4.16 -5.95
C GLY A 34 -11.38 5.68 -6.00
N ASP A 35 -11.95 6.29 -4.95
CA ASP A 35 -11.90 7.74 -4.75
C ASP A 35 -10.46 8.26 -4.56
N ASP A 36 -10.28 9.59 -4.52
CA ASP A 36 -8.95 10.19 -4.40
C ASP A 36 -8.20 9.76 -3.13
N ARG A 37 -8.92 9.46 -2.04
CA ARG A 37 -8.33 8.94 -0.80
C ARG A 37 -7.80 7.53 -1.01
N GLN A 38 -8.58 6.65 -1.64
CA GLN A 38 -8.18 5.27 -1.96
C GLN A 38 -7.00 5.24 -2.92
N ARG A 39 -6.97 6.12 -3.93
CA ARG A 39 -5.83 6.26 -4.85
C ARG A 39 -4.55 6.65 -4.11
N ALA A 40 -4.63 7.61 -3.19
CA ALA A 40 -3.47 8.03 -2.42
C ALA A 40 -2.98 6.93 -1.46
N LEU A 41 -3.88 6.21 -0.80
CA LEU A 41 -3.53 5.04 0.02
C LEU A 41 -2.91 3.91 -0.79
N ARG A 42 -3.42 3.66 -2.00
CA ARG A 42 -2.85 2.70 -2.95
C ARG A 42 -1.40 3.04 -3.30
N LEU A 43 -1.10 4.31 -3.56
CA LEU A 43 0.27 4.76 -3.86
C LEU A 43 1.22 4.56 -2.68
N LEU A 44 0.76 4.86 -1.45
CA LEU A 44 1.54 4.63 -0.24
C LEU A 44 1.85 3.14 -0.04
N TRP A 45 0.83 2.29 -0.18
CA TRP A 45 0.96 0.84 -0.08
C TRP A 45 1.94 0.30 -1.13
N MET A 46 1.78 0.68 -2.40
CA MET A 46 2.65 0.20 -3.49
C MET A 46 4.10 0.63 -3.33
N ARG A 47 4.35 1.87 -2.89
CA ARG A 47 5.72 2.34 -2.60
C ARG A 47 6.40 1.49 -1.52
N SER A 48 5.68 1.19 -0.43
CA SER A 48 6.21 0.31 0.62
C SER A 48 6.40 -1.12 0.13
N TYR A 49 5.45 -1.65 -0.65
CA TYR A 49 5.51 -2.99 -1.21
C TYR A 49 6.73 -3.20 -2.10
N VAL A 50 6.90 -2.38 -3.16
CA VAL A 50 8.00 -2.52 -4.13
C VAL A 50 9.37 -2.43 -3.45
N ARG A 51 9.49 -1.55 -2.45
CA ARG A 51 10.73 -1.38 -1.69
C ARG A 51 11.15 -2.64 -0.93
N HIS A 52 10.20 -3.46 -0.49
CA HIS A 52 10.48 -4.66 0.33
C HIS A 52 10.27 -5.97 -0.44
N SER A 53 9.64 -5.94 -1.62
CA SER A 53 9.48 -7.12 -2.48
C SER A 53 10.71 -7.42 -3.34
N SER A 54 11.63 -6.44 -3.50
CA SER A 54 12.78 -6.55 -4.41
C SER A 54 14.05 -7.06 -3.73
N GLY A 55 13.91 -7.88 -2.68
CA GLY A 55 15.03 -8.61 -2.09
C GLY A 55 15.29 -9.89 -2.86
N GLU A 56 15.93 -9.78 -4.02
CA GLU A 56 16.71 -10.85 -4.66
C GLU A 56 18.19 -10.68 -4.29
#